data_AF-A0A850R642-F1
#
_entry.id   AF-A0A850R642-F1
#
_cell.length_a   1.000
_cell.length_b   1.000
_cell.length_c   1.000
_cell.angle_alpha   90.00
_cell.angle_beta   90.00
_cell.angle_gamma   90.00
#
_symmetry.space_group_name_H-M   'P 1'
#
loop_
_entity.id
_entity.type
_entity.pdbx_description
1 polymer ?
#
loop_
_entity_poly.entity_id
_entity_poly.type
_entity_poly.pdbx_seq_one_letter_code
_entity_poly.pdbx_strand_id
1 'polypeptide(L)'
;MKTPRKLDGDFFERIAVRYEDLSSTRQLVVDFITRHQDIEYLKIKTIIDALFAAATTAFLIGITEPIEFTFLFVAPVLYAVHAVLAELTLAVTSALGASFLTPTGHGSINYLIYGALQGSRTCWWLLPIVGIFYFIVYYFVFRFVILKFDFLAPGRESKGTEITLHGKKETRQKLGVQTLKAAPASAMV
;
A
#
# COMPACT_ATOMS: atom_id res chain seq x y z
N MET A 1 67.96 -9.09 -12.28
CA MET A 1 66.90 -8.36 -13.01
C MET A 1 66.23 -9.33 -13.98
N LYS A 2 64.98 -9.75 -13.71
CA LYS A 2 64.15 -10.55 -14.63
C LYS A 2 62.95 -9.69 -15.04
N THR A 3 62.70 -9.69 -16.34
CA THR A 3 61.75 -8.91 -17.14
C THR A 3 60.30 -8.85 -16.60
N PRO A 4 59.54 -7.78 -16.88
CA PRO A 4 58.13 -7.68 -16.51
C PRO A 4 57.32 -8.73 -17.27
N ARG A 5 56.52 -9.50 -16.52
CA ARG A 5 55.64 -10.55 -17.03
C ARG A 5 54.57 -9.90 -17.91
N LYS A 6 54.50 -10.27 -19.19
CA LYS A 6 53.43 -9.81 -20.10
C LYS A 6 52.07 -10.21 -19.52
N LEU A 7 51.14 -9.25 -19.41
CA LEU A 7 49.75 -9.51 -19.10
C LEU A 7 49.09 -10.16 -20.33
N ASP A 8 48.86 -11.46 -20.23
CA ASP A 8 48.10 -12.27 -21.18
C ASP A 8 46.58 -12.02 -21.00
N GLY A 9 45.77 -12.24 -22.04
CA GLY A 9 44.30 -12.21 -21.93
C GLY A 9 43.76 -13.17 -20.86
N ASP A 10 44.50 -14.25 -20.59
CA ASP A 10 44.24 -15.20 -19.50
C ASP A 10 44.38 -14.57 -18.10
N PHE A 11 45.14 -13.47 -17.95
CA PHE A 11 45.25 -12.73 -16.68
C PHE A 11 43.99 -11.94 -16.36
N PHE A 12 43.33 -11.36 -17.37
CA PHE A 12 42.08 -10.63 -17.19
C PHE A 12 40.89 -11.57 -17.02
N GLU A 13 40.87 -12.73 -17.69
CA GLU A 13 39.89 -13.79 -17.38
C GLU A 13 40.07 -14.34 -15.96
N ARG A 14 41.31 -14.58 -15.51
CA ARG A 14 41.57 -14.99 -14.12
C ARG A 14 41.17 -13.92 -13.11
N ILE A 15 41.24 -12.64 -13.44
CA ILE A 15 40.72 -11.56 -12.58
C ILE A 15 39.19 -11.50 -12.63
N ALA A 16 38.56 -11.66 -13.80
CA ALA A 16 37.10 -11.66 -13.94
C ALA A 16 36.46 -12.84 -13.19
N VAL A 17 37.02 -14.04 -13.33
CA VAL A 17 36.59 -15.24 -12.59
C VAL A 17 36.88 -15.11 -11.08
N ARG A 18 37.92 -14.37 -10.68
CA ARG A 18 38.21 -14.07 -9.26
C ARG A 18 37.31 -12.98 -8.67
N TYR A 19 36.65 -12.17 -9.50
CA TYR A 19 35.64 -11.19 -9.08
C TYR A 19 34.24 -11.80 -8.95
N GLU A 20 33.95 -12.91 -9.64
CA GLU A 20 32.73 -13.71 -9.44
C GLU A 20 32.72 -14.51 -8.13
N ASP A 21 33.88 -14.71 -7.49
CA ASP A 21 34.03 -15.60 -6.33
C ASP A 21 34.40 -14.87 -5.01
N LEU A 22 34.21 -13.53 -4.95
CA LEU A 22 34.49 -12.72 -3.75
C LEU A 22 33.32 -11.83 -3.32
N SER A 23 32.10 -12.12 -3.75
CA SER A 23 30.94 -11.28 -3.42
C SER A 23 30.37 -11.55 -2.02
N SER A 24 30.70 -12.69 -1.38
CA SER A 24 29.99 -13.16 -0.19
C SER A 24 30.17 -12.30 1.07
N THR A 25 31.36 -11.77 1.39
CA THR A 25 31.55 -10.99 2.64
C THR A 25 31.16 -9.53 2.52
N ARG A 26 31.32 -8.88 1.35
CA ARG A 26 30.84 -7.51 1.13
C ARG A 26 29.34 -7.45 0.90
N GLN A 27 28.76 -8.41 0.17
CA GLN A 27 27.31 -8.54 0.11
C GLN A 27 26.75 -9.00 1.43
N LEU A 28 27.34 -9.93 2.19
CA LEU A 28 26.81 -10.27 3.52
C LEU A 28 26.84 -9.08 4.48
N VAL A 29 27.84 -8.20 4.44
CA VAL A 29 27.88 -7.02 5.33
C VAL A 29 26.89 -5.96 4.88
N VAL A 30 26.83 -5.66 3.58
CA VAL A 30 25.82 -4.74 3.04
C VAL A 30 24.42 -5.30 3.27
N ASP A 31 24.17 -6.55 2.91
CA ASP A 31 22.91 -7.26 3.13
C ASP A 31 22.59 -7.34 4.63
N PHE A 32 23.53 -7.63 5.53
CA PHE A 32 23.30 -7.60 6.99
C PHE A 32 22.96 -6.19 7.53
N ILE A 33 23.61 -5.14 7.02
CA ILE A 33 23.32 -3.74 7.38
C ILE A 33 21.96 -3.28 6.83
N THR A 34 21.62 -3.69 5.60
CA THR A 34 20.38 -3.28 4.90
C THR A 34 19.17 -4.10 5.36
N ARG A 35 19.37 -5.36 5.80
CA ARG A 35 18.30 -6.35 6.02
C ARG A 35 17.57 -6.21 7.36
N HIS A 36 18.06 -5.41 8.29
CA HIS A 36 17.38 -5.20 9.59
C HIS A 36 16.88 -3.78 9.87
N GLN A 37 17.45 -2.74 9.26
CA GLN A 37 17.01 -1.35 9.48
C GLN A 37 16.17 -0.81 8.31
N ASP A 38 16.46 -1.21 7.05
CA ASP A 38 15.72 -0.71 5.89
C ASP A 38 14.45 -1.48 5.59
N ILE A 39 14.30 -2.74 6.03
CA ILE A 39 13.07 -3.50 5.72
C ILE A 39 11.83 -2.87 6.38
N GLU A 40 11.92 -2.45 7.63
CA GLU A 40 10.81 -1.80 8.34
C GLU A 40 10.51 -0.42 7.73
N TYR A 41 11.55 0.34 7.40
CA TYR A 41 11.43 1.64 6.72
C TYR A 41 10.83 1.51 5.30
N LEU A 42 11.28 0.54 4.51
CA LEU A 42 10.78 0.27 3.16
C LEU A 42 9.34 -0.21 3.18
N LYS A 43 8.96 -1.03 4.17
CA LYS A 43 7.56 -1.44 4.39
C LYS A 43 6.68 -0.23 4.68
N ILE A 44 7.06 0.61 5.66
CA ILE A 44 6.31 1.81 6.02
C ILE A 44 6.22 2.77 4.83
N LYS A 45 7.34 3.01 4.12
CA LYS A 45 7.36 3.86 2.93
C LYS A 45 6.41 3.35 1.85
N THR A 46 6.41 2.05 1.60
CA THR A 46 5.53 1.43 0.59
C THR A 46 4.05 1.53 0.99
N ILE A 47 3.73 1.38 2.27
CA ILE A 47 2.37 1.58 2.79
C ILE A 47 1.94 3.03 2.64
N ILE A 48 2.82 3.99 2.98
CA ILE A 48 2.53 5.43 2.82
C ILE A 48 2.32 5.77 1.35
N ASP A 49 3.18 5.28 0.45
CA ASP A 49 3.08 5.53 -0.99
C ASP A 49 1.76 4.95 -1.53
N ALA A 50 1.36 3.75 -1.08
CA ALA A 50 0.10 3.12 -1.47
C ALA A 50 -1.13 3.88 -0.92
N LEU A 51 -1.11 4.28 0.35
CA LEU A 51 -2.17 5.07 0.96
C LEU A 51 -2.28 6.46 0.31
N PHE A 52 -1.15 7.07 -0.06
CA PHE A 52 -1.13 8.35 -0.76
C PHE A 52 -1.72 8.23 -2.16
N ALA A 53 -1.37 7.19 -2.91
CA ALA A 53 -1.97 6.91 -4.21
C ALA A 53 -3.50 6.70 -4.08
N ALA A 54 -3.93 5.87 -3.13
CA ALA A 54 -5.34 5.62 -2.86
C ALA A 54 -6.09 6.90 -2.45
N ALA A 55 -5.51 7.71 -1.55
CA ALA A 55 -6.05 9.01 -1.13
C ALA A 55 -6.19 9.98 -2.29
N THR A 56 -5.19 10.04 -3.17
CA THR A 56 -5.23 10.91 -4.35
C THR A 56 -6.32 10.48 -5.32
N THR A 57 -6.45 9.18 -5.60
CA THR A 57 -7.53 8.65 -6.45
C THR A 57 -8.91 8.90 -5.84
N ALA A 58 -9.08 8.68 -4.54
CA ALA A 58 -10.33 8.94 -3.83
C ALA A 58 -10.68 10.43 -3.86
N PHE A 59 -9.71 11.32 -3.66
CA PHE A 59 -9.92 12.76 -3.72
C PHE A 59 -10.29 13.25 -5.14
N LEU A 60 -9.63 12.72 -6.18
CA LEU A 60 -9.86 13.17 -7.56
C LEU A 60 -11.17 12.62 -8.13
N ILE A 61 -11.35 11.30 -8.06
CA ILE A 61 -12.44 10.59 -8.74
C ILE A 61 -13.62 10.30 -7.79
N GLY A 62 -13.37 10.17 -6.49
CA GLY A 62 -14.40 9.84 -5.50
C GLY A 62 -14.53 8.36 -5.20
N ILE A 63 -13.61 7.51 -5.70
CA ILE A 63 -13.60 6.07 -5.41
C ILE A 63 -12.86 5.84 -4.08
N THR A 64 -13.59 5.49 -3.03
CA THR A 64 -13.05 5.32 -1.67
C THR A 64 -12.71 3.87 -1.31
N GLU A 65 -13.13 2.88 -2.12
CA GLU A 65 -12.94 1.45 -1.84
C GLU A 65 -11.50 1.08 -1.44
N PRO A 66 -10.43 1.54 -2.14
CA PRO A 66 -9.07 1.15 -1.80
C PRO A 66 -8.62 1.60 -0.41
N ILE A 67 -9.16 2.72 0.08
CA ILE A 67 -8.90 3.23 1.44
C ILE A 67 -9.74 2.46 2.44
N GLU A 68 -11.01 2.22 2.13
CA GLU A 68 -11.94 1.51 3.01
C GLU A 68 -11.47 0.07 3.30
N PHE A 69 -10.93 -0.63 2.30
CA PHE A 69 -10.39 -1.98 2.49
C PHE A 69 -9.20 -2.04 3.45
N THR A 70 -8.52 -0.92 3.71
CA THR A 70 -7.40 -0.90 4.67
C THR A 70 -7.85 -1.03 6.12
N PHE A 71 -9.12 -0.73 6.44
CA PHE A 71 -9.65 -0.82 7.80
C PHE A 71 -10.95 -1.62 7.92
N LEU A 72 -11.69 -1.86 6.83
CA LEU A 72 -12.92 -2.69 6.81
C LEU A 72 -12.70 -4.06 7.47
N PHE A 73 -11.59 -4.72 7.12
CA PHE A 73 -11.28 -6.07 7.61
C PHE A 73 -10.58 -6.07 8.97
N VAL A 74 -9.99 -4.95 9.38
CA VAL A 74 -9.19 -4.85 10.61
C VAL A 74 -10.03 -4.32 11.78
N ALA A 75 -10.90 -3.35 11.51
CA ALA A 75 -11.75 -2.70 12.50
C ALA A 75 -13.17 -2.48 11.93
N PRO A 76 -14.04 -3.52 11.92
CA PRO A 76 -15.40 -3.42 11.39
C PRO A 76 -16.24 -2.33 12.09
N VAL A 77 -16.00 -2.09 13.37
CA VAL A 77 -16.66 -1.02 14.15
C VAL A 77 -16.30 0.36 13.61
N LEU A 78 -15.04 0.56 13.21
CA LEU A 78 -14.58 1.83 12.63
C LEU A 78 -15.27 2.09 11.28
N TYR A 79 -15.52 1.02 10.50
CA TYR A 79 -16.30 1.11 9.27
C TYR A 79 -17.78 1.44 9.50
N ALA A 80 -18.41 0.90 10.55
CA ALA A 80 -19.77 1.28 10.90
C ALA A 80 -19.87 2.78 11.25
N VAL A 81 -18.89 3.30 12.00
CA VAL A 81 -18.80 4.75 12.30
C VAL A 81 -18.60 5.58 11.03
N HIS A 82 -17.73 5.12 10.12
CA HIS A 82 -17.54 5.73 8.80
C HIS A 82 -18.84 5.82 8.01
N ALA A 83 -19.60 4.73 7.92
CA ALA A 83 -20.86 4.68 7.17
C ALA A 83 -21.88 5.71 7.70
N VAL A 84 -22.02 5.80 9.03
CA VAL A 84 -22.92 6.77 9.67
C VAL A 84 -22.48 8.21 9.39
N LEU A 85 -21.19 8.51 9.50
CA LEU A 85 -20.67 9.85 9.23
C LEU A 85 -20.82 10.23 7.74
N ALA A 86 -20.63 9.28 6.83
CA ALA A 86 -20.77 9.48 5.40
C ALA A 86 -22.24 9.80 5.03
N GLU A 87 -23.18 9.04 5.57
CA GLU A 87 -24.62 9.28 5.35
C GLU A 87 -25.09 10.59 6.00
N LEU A 88 -24.57 10.93 7.19
CA LEU A 88 -24.87 12.21 7.83
C LEU A 88 -24.36 13.39 6.98
N THR A 89 -23.19 13.25 6.36
CA THR A 89 -22.65 14.27 5.44
C THR A 89 -23.59 14.48 4.25
N LEU A 90 -24.09 13.39 3.68
CA LEU A 90 -25.04 13.44 2.57
C LEU A 90 -26.38 14.05 3.00
N ALA A 91 -26.88 13.70 4.18
CA ALA A 91 -28.11 14.27 4.73
C ALA A 91 -27.99 15.79 4.97
N VAL A 92 -26.87 16.24 5.56
CA VAL A 92 -26.61 17.65 5.84
C VAL A 92 -26.44 18.45 4.55
N THR A 93 -25.66 17.95 3.59
CA THR A 93 -25.48 18.62 2.29
C THR A 93 -26.79 18.70 1.49
N SER A 94 -27.64 17.68 1.61
CA SER A 94 -28.98 17.65 1.00
C SER A 94 -29.93 18.64 1.66
N ALA A 95 -29.93 18.73 2.99
CA ALA A 95 -30.74 19.71 3.72
C ALA A 95 -30.34 21.16 3.40
N LEU A 96 -29.06 21.40 3.10
CA LEU A 96 -28.53 22.71 2.71
C LEU A 96 -28.74 23.05 1.22
N GLY A 97 -29.31 22.12 0.43
CA GLY A 97 -29.52 22.32 -1.01
C GLY A 97 -28.23 22.32 -1.84
N ALA A 98 -27.13 21.83 -1.29
CA ALA A 98 -25.82 21.76 -1.96
C ALA A 98 -25.57 20.38 -2.63
N SER A 99 -26.57 19.50 -2.67
CA SER A 99 -26.45 18.16 -3.25
C SER A 99 -26.65 18.15 -4.76
N PHE A 100 -25.86 17.34 -5.45
CA PHE A 100 -25.99 17.05 -6.88
C PHE A 100 -25.68 15.58 -7.14
N LEU A 101 -26.31 15.01 -8.18
CA LEU A 101 -26.07 13.62 -8.55
C LEU A 101 -24.76 13.51 -9.34
N THR A 102 -23.91 12.57 -8.92
CA THR A 102 -22.65 12.25 -9.60
C THR A 102 -22.66 10.79 -10.06
N PRO A 103 -22.14 10.45 -11.25
CA PRO A 103 -22.20 9.09 -11.79
C PRO A 103 -21.24 8.09 -11.12
N THR A 104 -20.10 8.55 -10.60
CA THR A 104 -18.98 7.67 -10.19
C THR A 104 -18.41 7.97 -8.80
N GLY A 105 -19.04 8.87 -8.04
CA GLY A 105 -18.67 9.20 -6.66
C GLY A 105 -18.45 10.69 -6.40
N HIS A 106 -18.12 11.02 -5.16
CA HIS A 106 -18.04 12.40 -4.67
C HIS A 106 -16.61 12.97 -4.73
N GLY A 107 -15.94 12.81 -5.87
CA GLY A 107 -14.58 13.33 -6.11
C GLY A 107 -14.56 14.83 -6.46
N SER A 108 -13.39 15.45 -6.33
CA SER A 108 -13.15 16.86 -6.68
C SER A 108 -13.41 17.17 -8.15
N ILE A 109 -13.14 16.23 -9.07
CA ILE A 109 -13.45 16.38 -10.49
C ILE A 109 -14.97 16.39 -10.71
N ASN A 110 -15.69 15.49 -10.04
CA ASN A 110 -17.15 15.46 -10.11
C ASN A 110 -17.77 16.71 -9.48
N TYR A 111 -17.20 17.22 -8.38
CA TYR A 111 -17.59 18.52 -7.82
C TYR A 111 -17.38 19.68 -8.79
N LEU A 112 -16.27 19.71 -9.54
CA LEU A 112 -16.02 20.78 -10.51
C LEU A 112 -17.03 20.72 -11.66
N ILE A 113 -17.25 19.53 -12.23
CA ILE A 113 -18.11 19.34 -13.40
C ILE A 113 -19.60 19.46 -13.05
N TYR A 114 -20.04 18.78 -12.00
CA TYR A 114 -21.46 18.68 -11.64
C TYR A 114 -21.88 19.68 -10.55
N GLY A 115 -20.93 20.26 -9.82
CA GLY A 115 -21.20 21.30 -8.82
C GLY A 115 -20.91 22.69 -9.37
N ALA A 116 -19.63 23.05 -9.51
CA ALA A 116 -19.20 24.41 -9.81
C ALA A 116 -19.57 24.89 -11.23
N LEU A 117 -19.41 24.02 -12.25
CA LEU A 117 -19.72 24.37 -13.64
C LEU A 117 -21.23 24.40 -13.93
N GLN A 118 -22.09 23.87 -13.05
CA GLN A 118 -23.55 23.98 -13.17
C GLN A 118 -24.10 25.36 -12.71
N GLY A 119 -23.23 26.26 -12.23
CA GLY A 119 -23.58 27.64 -11.90
C GLY A 119 -24.33 27.78 -10.57
N SER A 120 -25.22 28.76 -10.45
CA SER A 120 -25.93 29.11 -9.21
C SER A 120 -27.06 28.16 -8.81
N ARG A 121 -27.36 27.14 -9.63
CA ARG A 121 -28.39 26.13 -9.31
C ARG A 121 -27.95 25.18 -8.21
N THR A 122 -26.65 25.01 -8.06
CA THR A 122 -25.98 24.21 -7.04
C THR A 122 -25.31 25.20 -6.09
N CYS A 123 -25.58 25.12 -4.78
CA CYS A 123 -24.88 25.91 -3.75
C CYS A 123 -23.43 25.41 -3.57
N TRP A 124 -22.66 25.38 -4.66
CA TRP A 124 -21.37 24.71 -4.79
C TRP A 124 -20.33 25.25 -3.80
N TRP A 125 -20.38 26.55 -3.51
CA TRP A 125 -19.51 27.25 -2.55
C TRP A 125 -19.68 26.77 -1.11
N LEU A 126 -20.82 26.16 -0.78
CA LEU A 126 -21.09 25.64 0.56
C LEU A 126 -20.43 24.28 0.81
N LEU A 127 -20.23 23.50 -0.25
CA LEU A 127 -19.63 22.16 -0.19
C LEU A 127 -18.20 22.13 0.41
N PRO A 128 -17.25 23.00 -0.01
CA PRO A 128 -15.92 23.01 0.59
C PRO A 128 -15.94 23.43 2.07
N ILE A 129 -16.87 24.32 2.47
CA ILE A 129 -17.02 24.75 3.87
C ILE A 129 -17.48 23.57 4.73
N VAL A 130 -18.53 22.87 4.28
CA VAL A 130 -19.03 21.66 4.93
C VAL A 130 -17.95 20.57 4.96
N GLY A 131 -17.20 20.41 3.88
CA GLY A 131 -16.09 19.46 3.78
C GLY A 131 -14.99 19.72 4.80
N ILE A 132 -14.57 20.97 5.02
CA ILE A 132 -13.58 21.33 6.05
C ILE A 132 -14.10 21.01 7.45
N PHE A 133 -15.36 21.35 7.72
CA PHE A 133 -15.98 21.03 9.01
C PHE A 133 -16.02 19.50 9.25
N TYR A 134 -16.45 18.74 8.24
CA TYR A 134 -16.50 17.28 8.34
C TYR A 134 -15.11 16.65 8.41
N PHE A 135 -14.09 17.20 7.76
CA PHE A 135 -12.71 16.73 7.90
C PHE A 135 -12.25 16.81 9.37
N ILE A 136 -12.56 17.91 10.06
CA ILE A 136 -12.25 18.09 11.47
C ILE A 136 -13.02 17.06 12.32
N VAL A 137 -14.33 16.92 12.09
CA VAL A 137 -15.17 15.95 12.80
C VAL A 137 -14.65 14.51 12.61
N TYR A 138 -14.38 14.11 11.37
CA TYR A 138 -13.83 12.80 11.03
C TYR A 138 -12.51 12.55 11.76
N TYR A 139 -11.58 13.51 11.74
CA TYR A 139 -10.29 13.39 12.42
C TYR A 139 -10.47 13.10 13.93
N PHE A 140 -11.31 13.89 14.62
CA PHE A 140 -11.51 13.72 16.05
C PHE A 140 -12.25 12.43 16.39
N VAL A 141 -13.31 12.08 15.65
CA VAL A 141 -14.08 10.85 15.88
C VAL A 141 -13.23 9.62 15.63
N PHE A 142 -12.52 9.55 14.49
CA PHE A 142 -11.66 8.42 14.17
C PHE A 142 -10.53 8.29 15.19
N ARG A 143 -9.86 9.41 15.54
CA ARG A 143 -8.80 9.40 16.55
C ARG A 143 -9.32 8.91 17.90
N PHE A 144 -10.49 9.37 18.33
CA PHE A 144 -11.11 8.92 19.58
C PHE A 144 -11.40 7.41 19.56
N VAL A 145 -12.02 6.91 18.50
CA VAL A 145 -12.36 5.48 18.36
C VAL A 145 -11.09 4.62 18.31
N ILE A 146 -10.07 5.02 17.54
CA ILE A 146 -8.79 4.29 17.45
C ILE A 146 -8.09 4.21 18.80
N LEU A 147 -8.06 5.33 19.55
CA LEU A 147 -7.40 5.37 20.87
C LEU A 147 -8.20 4.61 21.94
N LYS A 148 -9.54 4.65 21.87
CA LYS A 148 -10.39 4.01 22.88
C LYS A 148 -10.42 2.48 22.75
N PHE A 149 -10.39 1.97 21.52
CA PHE A 149 -10.50 0.54 21.23
C PHE A 149 -9.18 -0.11 20.79
N ASP A 150 -8.08 0.66 20.81
CA ASP A 150 -6.74 0.20 20.45
C ASP A 150 -6.65 -0.47 19.06
N PHE A 151 -7.36 0.06 18.07
CA PHE A 151 -7.39 -0.54 16.74
C PHE A 151 -6.03 -0.47 16.04
N LEU A 152 -5.67 -1.58 15.37
CA LEU A 152 -4.50 -1.71 14.50
C LEU A 152 -4.78 -0.98 13.18
N ALA A 153 -4.56 0.33 13.14
CA ALA A 153 -4.58 1.07 11.87
C ALA A 153 -3.37 0.65 11.00
N PRO A 154 -3.44 0.76 9.66
CA PRO A 154 -2.28 0.55 8.78
C PRO A 154 -1.07 1.38 9.26
N GLY A 155 0.06 0.73 9.54
CA GLY A 155 1.25 1.37 10.12
C GLY A 155 1.31 1.39 11.66
N ARG A 156 0.27 0.91 12.35
CA ARG A 156 0.22 0.72 13.81
C ARG A 156 0.24 -0.76 14.18
N GLU A 157 1.06 -1.53 13.48
CA GLU A 157 1.22 -2.96 13.74
C GLU A 157 1.88 -3.17 15.11
N SER A 158 1.30 -4.02 15.97
CA SER A 158 2.06 -4.53 17.11
C SER A 158 3.26 -5.31 16.56
N LYS A 159 4.43 -5.19 17.21
CA LYS A 159 5.72 -5.80 16.81
C LYS A 159 5.73 -7.35 16.75
N GLY A 160 4.61 -8.03 16.53
CA GLY A 160 4.47 -9.47 16.68
C GLY A 160 3.71 -10.22 15.59
N THR A 161 3.35 -9.60 14.45
CA THR A 161 2.83 -10.36 13.30
C THR A 161 3.81 -10.30 12.15
N GLU A 162 4.91 -11.02 12.30
CA GLU A 162 5.74 -11.41 11.17
C GLU A 162 4.90 -12.33 10.30
N ILE A 163 4.28 -11.79 9.23
CA ILE A 163 3.68 -12.62 8.19
C ILE A 163 4.85 -13.30 7.47
N THR A 164 5.26 -14.46 7.97
CA THR A 164 6.20 -15.35 7.29
C THR A 164 5.50 -15.84 6.03
N LEU A 165 5.81 -15.21 4.90
CA LEU A 165 5.42 -15.71 3.59
C LEU A 165 6.15 -17.04 3.36
N HIS A 166 5.52 -18.14 3.74
CA HIS A 166 5.99 -19.47 3.35
C HIS A 166 6.00 -19.52 1.82
N GLY A 167 7.20 -19.46 1.24
CA GLY A 167 7.37 -19.47 -0.20
C GLY A 167 6.74 -20.73 -0.79
N LYS A 168 6.18 -20.65 -2.00
CA LYS A 168 5.50 -21.78 -2.69
C LYS A 168 6.25 -23.12 -2.60
N LYS A 169 7.60 -23.11 -2.50
CA LYS A 169 8.42 -24.32 -2.34
C LYS A 169 8.27 -24.99 -0.97
N GLU A 170 8.13 -24.21 0.10
CA GLU A 170 8.06 -24.68 1.49
C GLU A 170 6.68 -25.27 1.82
N THR A 171 5.60 -24.64 1.32
CA THR A 171 4.23 -25.17 1.44
C THR A 171 4.03 -26.45 0.64
N ARG A 172 4.72 -26.59 -0.51
CA ARG A 172 4.70 -27.81 -1.34
C ARG A 172 5.36 -29.01 -0.65
N GLN A 173 6.44 -28.77 0.08
CA GLN A 173 7.15 -29.82 0.81
C GLN A 173 6.34 -30.32 2.01
N LYS A 174 5.59 -29.44 2.69
CA LYS A 174 4.70 -29.82 3.80
C LYS A 174 3.43 -30.57 3.36
N LEU A 175 2.92 -30.30 2.16
CA LEU A 175 1.69 -30.93 1.65
C LEU A 175 1.94 -32.22 0.84
N GLY A 176 3.20 -32.62 0.61
CA GLY A 176 3.53 -33.87 -0.10
C GLY A 176 3.07 -33.92 -1.57
N VAL A 177 2.70 -32.79 -2.17
CA VAL A 177 2.17 -32.75 -3.55
C VAL A 177 3.32 -32.62 -4.54
N GLN A 178 3.67 -33.72 -5.20
CA GLN A 178 4.58 -33.70 -6.36
C GLN A 178 3.83 -33.24 -7.62
N THR A 179 4.39 -32.27 -8.34
CA THR A 179 3.85 -31.87 -9.65
C THR A 179 4.23 -32.91 -10.71
N LEU A 180 3.32 -33.25 -11.62
CA LEU A 180 3.51 -34.17 -12.75
C LEU A 180 4.73 -33.86 -13.65
N LYS A 181 5.30 -32.65 -13.54
CA LYS A 181 6.53 -32.25 -14.26
C LYS A 181 7.82 -32.82 -13.64
N ALA A 182 7.76 -33.43 -12.46
CA ALA A 182 8.90 -34.02 -11.76
C ALA A 182 8.97 -35.56 -11.89
N ALA A 183 8.04 -36.20 -12.61
CA ALA A 183 8.23 -37.58 -13.01
C ALA A 183 9.36 -37.63 -14.06
N PRO A 184 10.38 -38.48 -13.90
CA PRO A 184 11.41 -38.63 -14.92
C PRO A 184 10.75 -39.05 -16.23
N ALA A 185 11.14 -38.40 -17.33
CA ALA A 185 10.65 -38.68 -18.69
C ALA A 185 10.93 -40.13 -19.18
N SER A 186 11.51 -40.99 -18.33
CA SER A 186 11.78 -42.40 -18.58
C SER A 186 10.60 -43.34 -18.27
N ALA A 187 9.46 -42.83 -17.80
CA ALA A 187 8.26 -43.64 -17.50
C ALA A 187 7.12 -43.45 -18.51
N MET A 188 7.36 -42.73 -19.62
CA MET A 188 6.44 -42.64 -20.76
C MET A 188 7.07 -43.32 -21.97
N VAL A 189 7.06 -44.65 -21.96
CA VAL A 189 7.20 -45.53 -23.13
C VAL A 189 6.01 -46.46 -23.15
#